data_AF-A0A919KYG0-F1
#
_entry.id   AF-A0A919KYG0-F1
#
_cell.length_a   1.000
_cell.length_b   1.000
_cell.length_c   1.000
_cell.angle_alpha   90.00
_cell.angle_beta   90.00
_cell.angle_gamma   90.00
#
_symmetry.space_group_name_H-M   'P 1'
#
loop_
_entity.id
_entity.type
_entity.pdbx_description
1 polymer ?
#
loop_
_entity_poly.entity_id
_entity_poly.type
_entity_poly.pdbx_seq_one_letter_code
_entity_poly.pdbx_strand_id
1 'polypeptide(L)'
;MSELDPAADAALVAGWRDLLARHAATACALDRELGERHDLGMSEFEVLERLVESEGSDQAMLRVQELACTVHLSQSALSRLIGRLEKAGLVTRAMCENDRRGIFVTLTEDGRERYERARPLHREVLARVLGGATVGSG
;
A
#
# COMPACT_ATOMS: atom_id res chain seq x y z
N MET A 1 -29.76 -11.95 18.49
CA MET A 1 -28.56 -12.39 17.77
C MET A 1 -28.95 -13.71 17.12
N SER A 2 -29.39 -13.69 15.86
CA SER A 2 -29.92 -14.87 15.18
C SER A 2 -28.78 -15.86 14.96
N GLU A 3 -28.94 -17.12 15.36
CA GLU A 3 -28.05 -18.20 14.94
C GLU A 3 -28.09 -18.27 13.41
N LEU A 4 -26.94 -18.04 12.77
CA LEU A 4 -26.78 -18.25 11.34
C LEU A 4 -26.97 -19.74 11.06
N ASP A 5 -27.65 -20.06 9.96
CA ASP A 5 -27.67 -21.41 9.39
C ASP A 5 -26.22 -21.95 9.31
N PRO A 6 -25.91 -23.13 9.88
CA PRO A 6 -24.55 -23.70 9.87
C PRO A 6 -23.90 -23.76 8.48
N ALA A 7 -24.69 -23.95 7.41
CA ALA A 7 -24.18 -23.94 6.04
C ALA A 7 -23.77 -22.52 5.60
N ALA A 8 -24.56 -21.51 5.97
CA ALA A 8 -24.26 -20.11 5.68
C ALA A 8 -23.04 -19.61 6.47
N ASP A 9 -22.90 -20.01 7.74
CA ASP A 9 -21.72 -19.70 8.57
C ASP A 9 -20.45 -20.31 7.96
N ALA A 10 -20.49 -21.58 7.55
CA ALA A 10 -19.35 -22.24 6.90
C ALA A 10 -18.95 -21.56 5.59
N ALA A 11 -19.93 -21.16 4.76
CA ALA A 11 -19.67 -20.43 3.51
C ALA A 11 -19.04 -19.05 3.76
N LEU A 12 -19.52 -18.32 4.79
CA LEU A 12 -18.95 -17.03 5.20
C LEU A 12 -17.48 -17.18 5.61
N VAL A 13 -17.17 -18.18 6.44
CA VAL A 13 -15.79 -18.46 6.88
C VAL A 13 -14.90 -18.88 5.71
N ALA A 14 -15.42 -19.69 4.77
CA ALA A 14 -14.69 -20.09 3.58
C ALA A 14 -14.35 -18.90 2.68
N GLY A 15 -15.31 -18.01 2.43
CA GLY A 15 -15.10 -16.78 1.65
C GLY A 15 -14.09 -15.83 2.30
N TRP A 16 -14.15 -15.68 3.64
CA TRP A 16 -13.15 -14.90 4.38
C TRP A 16 -11.73 -15.47 4.24
N ARG A 17 -11.59 -16.80 4.34
CA ARG A 17 -10.30 -17.48 4.19
C ARG A 17 -9.73 -17.35 2.78
N ASP A 18 -10.58 -17.47 1.75
CA ASP A 18 -10.16 -17.28 0.36
C ASP A 18 -9.65 -15.85 0.13
N LEU A 19 -10.39 -14.84 0.61
CA LEU A 19 -9.98 -13.44 0.52
C LEU A 19 -8.62 -13.20 1.18
N LEU A 20 -8.41 -13.72 2.40
CA LEU A 20 -7.14 -13.61 3.11
C LEU A 20 -5.99 -14.30 2.36
N ALA A 21 -6.23 -15.50 1.81
CA ALA A 21 -5.23 -16.24 1.06
C ALA A 21 -4.81 -15.49 -0.22
N ARG A 22 -5.77 -14.94 -0.96
CA ARG A 22 -5.52 -14.15 -2.17
C ARG A 22 -4.76 -12.86 -1.86
N HIS A 23 -5.15 -12.16 -0.80
CA HIS A 23 -4.43 -10.98 -0.33
C HIS A 23 -2.98 -11.32 0.02
N ALA A 24 -2.76 -12.36 0.83
CA ALA A 24 -1.41 -12.78 1.24
C ALA A 24 -0.53 -13.20 0.06
N ALA A 25 -1.08 -13.98 -0.88
CA ALA A 25 -0.36 -14.39 -2.08
C ALA A 25 0.04 -13.18 -2.95
N THR A 26 -0.87 -12.22 -3.11
CA THR A 26 -0.61 -10.99 -3.87
C THR A 26 0.45 -10.13 -3.19
N ALA A 27 0.31 -9.89 -1.89
CA ALA A 27 1.26 -9.10 -1.11
C ALA A 27 2.67 -9.70 -1.16
N CYS A 28 2.79 -11.02 -0.99
CA CYS A 28 4.07 -11.71 -1.08
C CYS A 28 4.71 -11.62 -2.48
N ALA A 29 3.90 -11.73 -3.54
CA ALA A 29 4.39 -11.58 -4.91
C ALA A 29 4.86 -10.15 -5.18
N LEU A 30 4.11 -9.15 -4.72
CA LEU A 30 4.48 -7.73 -4.86
C LEU A 30 5.77 -7.41 -4.10
N ASP A 31 5.87 -7.78 -2.82
CA ASP A 31 7.07 -7.55 -2.00
C ASP A 31 8.32 -8.17 -2.65
N ARG A 32 8.20 -9.40 -3.16
CA ARG A 32 9.33 -10.09 -3.81
C ARG A 32 9.72 -9.41 -5.12
N GLU A 33 8.78 -9.22 -6.04
CA GLU A 33 9.10 -8.80 -7.41
C GLU A 33 9.45 -7.31 -7.50
N LEU A 34 8.78 -6.45 -6.72
CA LEU A 34 9.17 -5.06 -6.59
C LEU A 34 10.51 -4.92 -5.86
N GLY A 35 10.75 -5.74 -4.83
CA GLY A 35 12.00 -5.72 -4.08
C GLY A 35 13.18 -6.09 -4.96
N GLU A 36 13.06 -7.17 -5.75
CA GLU A 36 14.12 -7.66 -6.64
C GLU A 36 14.46 -6.69 -7.78
N ARG A 37 13.50 -5.91 -8.29
CA ARG A 37 13.68 -5.09 -9.50
C ARG A 37 13.77 -3.59 -9.26
N HIS A 38 13.21 -3.12 -8.16
CA HIS A 38 13.04 -1.69 -7.90
C HIS A 38 13.45 -1.26 -6.48
N ASP A 39 13.94 -2.19 -5.65
CA ASP A 39 14.27 -1.95 -4.25
C ASP A 39 13.08 -1.36 -3.45
N LEU A 40 11.87 -1.82 -3.76
CA LEU A 40 10.62 -1.38 -3.12
C LEU A 40 9.82 -2.58 -2.59
N GLY A 41 9.31 -2.49 -1.36
CA GLY A 41 8.21 -3.34 -0.90
C GLY A 41 6.83 -2.85 -1.38
N MET A 42 5.80 -3.68 -1.18
CA MET A 42 4.40 -3.35 -1.51
C MET A 42 3.96 -2.06 -0.80
N SER A 43 4.11 -1.98 0.52
CA SER A 43 3.68 -0.79 1.27
C SER A 43 4.50 0.47 0.93
N GLU A 44 5.76 0.30 0.51
CA GLU A 44 6.60 1.42 0.06
C GLU A 44 6.10 1.97 -1.27
N PHE A 45 5.77 1.07 -2.20
CA PHE A 45 5.10 1.43 -3.45
C PHE A 45 3.77 2.15 -3.21
N GLU A 46 2.91 1.63 -2.32
CA GLU A 46 1.61 2.26 -2.01
C GLU A 46 1.76 3.68 -1.42
N VAL A 47 2.77 3.92 -0.58
CA VAL A 47 3.04 5.28 -0.07
C VAL A 47 3.45 6.21 -1.22
N LEU A 48 4.32 5.77 -2.13
CA LEU A 48 4.72 6.58 -3.29
C LEU A 48 3.54 6.84 -4.22
N GLU A 49 2.72 5.82 -4.50
CA GLU A 49 1.51 5.93 -5.31
C GLU A 49 0.57 7.01 -4.74
N ARG A 50 0.33 6.96 -3.43
CA ARG A 50 -0.58 7.90 -2.78
C ARG A 50 -0.05 9.34 -2.77
N LEU A 51 1.27 9.51 -2.68
CA LEU A 51 1.92 10.82 -2.80
C LEU A 51 1.80 11.36 -4.23
N VAL A 52 2.04 10.53 -5.26
CA VAL A 52 1.86 10.93 -6.67
C VAL A 52 0.41 11.36 -6.95
N GLU A 53 -0.58 10.62 -6.43
CA GLU A 53 -1.99 10.98 -6.55
C GLU A 53 -2.33 12.32 -5.86
N SER A 54 -1.64 12.66 -4.78
CA SER A 54 -1.85 13.91 -4.04
C SER A 54 -1.35 15.14 -4.79
N GLU A 55 -0.30 15.03 -5.60
CA GLU A 55 0.24 16.14 -6.38
C GLU A 55 -0.71 16.66 -7.47
N GLY A 56 -1.69 15.84 -7.87
CA GLY A 56 -2.80 16.24 -8.75
C GLY A 56 -3.90 17.05 -8.05
N SER A 57 -3.77 17.30 -6.75
CA SER A 57 -4.71 18.08 -5.93
C SER A 57 -4.07 19.36 -5.41
N ASP A 58 -4.85 20.22 -4.75
CA ASP A 58 -4.35 21.42 -4.08
C ASP A 58 -3.37 21.10 -2.91
N GLN A 59 -3.13 19.82 -2.61
CA GLN A 59 -2.26 19.34 -1.54
C GLN A 59 -1.11 18.47 -2.08
N ALA A 60 0.02 19.10 -2.41
CA ALA A 60 1.24 18.41 -2.86
C ALA A 60 2.01 17.66 -1.74
N MET A 61 1.49 17.62 -0.51
CA MET A 61 2.10 16.96 0.64
C MET A 61 1.03 16.35 1.53
N LEU A 62 1.33 15.17 2.09
CA LEU A 62 0.40 14.43 2.94
C LEU A 62 0.91 14.35 4.37
N ARG A 63 0.02 14.46 5.36
CA ARG A 63 0.36 14.16 6.75
C ARG A 63 0.56 12.65 6.89
N VAL A 64 1.47 12.24 7.78
CA VAL A 64 1.67 10.81 8.12
C VAL A 64 0.37 10.12 8.53
N GLN A 65 -0.55 10.84 9.18
CA GLN A 65 -1.86 10.30 9.58
C GLN A 65 -2.76 10.00 8.37
N GLU A 66 -2.69 10.81 7.32
CA GLU A 66 -3.46 10.61 6.09
C GLU A 66 -2.93 9.39 5.33
N LEU A 67 -1.60 9.22 5.31
CA LEU A 67 -0.94 8.02 4.78
C LEU A 67 -1.28 6.76 5.59
N ALA A 68 -1.44 6.86 6.92
CA ALA A 68 -1.75 5.71 7.77
C ALA A 68 -3.11 5.08 7.45
N CYS A 69 -4.08 5.91 7.03
CA CYS A 69 -5.40 5.44 6.64
C CYS A 69 -5.38 4.61 5.34
N THR A 70 -4.35 4.76 4.50
CA THR A 70 -4.32 4.15 3.17
C THR A 70 -3.51 2.86 3.09
N VAL A 71 -2.42 2.74 3.86
CA VAL A 71 -1.52 1.57 3.77
C VAL A 71 -1.79 0.47 4.80
N HIS A 72 -2.91 0.54 5.54
CA HIS A 72 -3.29 -0.44 6.57
C HIS A 72 -2.19 -0.77 7.61
N LEU A 73 -1.26 0.16 7.85
CA LEU A 73 -0.17 0.00 8.79
C LEU A 73 -0.46 0.70 10.13
N SER A 74 0.13 0.18 11.21
CA SER A 74 0.22 0.96 12.45
C SER A 74 1.07 2.20 12.25
N GLN A 75 0.80 3.26 13.02
CA GLN A 75 1.55 4.51 12.94
C GLN A 75 3.07 4.31 13.11
N SER A 76 3.48 3.43 14.02
CA SER A 76 4.89 3.09 14.23
C SER A 76 5.51 2.30 13.07
N ALA A 77 4.74 1.46 12.37
CA ALA A 77 5.20 0.79 11.16
C ALA A 77 5.34 1.77 10.00
N LEU A 78 4.36 2.65 9.81
CA LEU A 78 4.42 3.68 8.77
C LEU A 78 5.58 4.67 8.99
N SER A 79 5.80 5.13 10.23
CA SER A 79 6.94 6.03 10.54
C SER A 79 8.29 5.40 10.17
N ARG A 80 8.48 4.10 10.45
CA ARG A 80 9.68 3.35 10.05
C ARG A 80 9.78 3.21 8.53
N LEU A 81 8.67 2.97 7.86
CA LEU A 81 8.61 2.88 6.40
C LEU A 81 9.00 4.21 5.74
N ILE A 82 8.41 5.31 6.17
CA ILE A 82 8.76 6.65 5.66
C ILE A 82 10.23 6.95 5.92
N GLY A 83 10.76 6.57 7.09
CA GLY A 83 12.19 6.72 7.38
C GLY A 83 13.10 5.94 6.42
N ARG A 84 12.67 4.78 5.91
CA ARG A 84 13.41 4.05 4.87
C ARG A 84 13.33 4.74 3.52
N LEU A 85 12.14 5.19 3.12
CA LEU A 85 11.95 5.96 1.88
C LEU A 85 12.78 7.24 1.88
N GLU A 86 12.83 7.96 3.01
CA GLU A 86 13.62 9.18 3.17
C GLU A 86 15.12 8.87 3.09
N LYS A 87 15.58 7.80 3.76
CA LYS A 87 16.97 7.34 3.67
C LYS A 87 17.36 6.94 2.24
N ALA A 88 16.41 6.42 1.47
CA ALA A 88 16.58 6.09 0.05
C ALA A 88 16.43 7.30 -0.88
N GLY A 89 16.18 8.51 -0.35
CA GLY A 89 16.04 9.75 -1.12
C GLY A 89 14.71 9.87 -1.88
N LEU A 90 13.72 9.03 -1.59
CA LEU A 90 12.45 8.94 -2.34
C LEU A 90 11.38 9.90 -1.82
N VAL A 91 11.49 10.33 -0.58
CA VAL A 91 10.59 11.28 0.06
C VAL A 91 11.37 12.23 0.96
N THR A 92 10.78 13.35 1.29
CA THR A 92 11.26 14.26 2.34
C THR A 92 10.22 14.40 3.44
N ARG A 93 10.67 14.60 4.68
CA ARG A 93 9.79 14.95 5.81
C ARG A 93 9.98 16.41 6.20
N ALA A 94 8.87 17.11 6.39
CA ALA A 94 8.85 18.47 6.91
C ALA A 94 7.95 18.56 8.14
N MET A 95 8.40 19.28 9.16
CA MET A 95 7.54 19.69 10.27
C MET A 95 6.73 20.92 9.85
N CYS A 96 5.46 20.95 10.21
CA CYS A 96 4.65 22.15 10.02
C CYS A 96 5.01 23.23 11.04
N GLU A 97 5.39 24.42 10.59
CA GLU A 97 5.73 25.55 11.47
C GLU A 97 4.50 26.07 12.26
N ASN A 98 3.29 25.97 11.69
CA ASN A 98 2.05 26.47 12.28
C ASN A 98 1.30 25.43 13.15
N ASP A 99 1.50 24.13 12.91
CA ASP A 99 0.85 23.05 13.63
C ASP A 99 1.90 22.02 14.04
N ARG A 100 2.53 22.23 15.21
CA ARG A 100 3.64 21.42 15.75
C ARG A 100 3.29 19.95 16.01
N ARG A 101 2.12 19.48 15.58
CA ARG A 101 1.65 18.10 15.74
C ARG A 101 1.68 17.27 14.46
N GLY A 102 1.93 17.88 13.29
CA GLY A 102 1.92 17.18 12.00
C GLY A 102 3.30 17.06 11.34
N ILE A 103 3.69 15.82 11.01
CA ILE A 103 4.78 15.55 10.05
C ILE A 103 4.14 15.41 8.67
N PHE A 104 4.62 16.21 7.72
CA PHE A 104 4.27 16.10 6.31
C PHE A 104 5.33 15.29 5.58
N VAL A 105 4.88 14.56 4.57
CA VAL A 105 5.70 13.77 3.65
C VAL A 105 5.46 14.30 2.25
N THR A 106 6.55 14.57 1.54
CA THR A 106 6.52 15.04 0.15
C THR A 106 7.35 14.11 -0.71
N LEU A 107 6.89 13.83 -1.92
CA LEU A 107 7.61 13.05 -2.91
C LEU A 107 8.83 13.83 -3.43
N THR A 108 9.95 13.14 -3.66
CA THR A 108 11.09 13.72 -4.40
C THR A 108 10.98 13.35 -5.89
N GLU A 109 11.78 14.00 -6.73
CA GLU A 109 11.86 13.59 -8.14
C GLU A 109 12.34 12.14 -8.29
N ASP A 110 13.37 11.73 -7.53
CA ASP A 110 13.85 10.34 -7.48
C ASP A 110 12.75 9.36 -7.02
N GLY A 111 11.88 9.80 -6.10
CA GLY A 111 10.70 9.06 -5.66
C GLY A 111 9.70 8.86 -6.79
N ARG A 112 9.39 9.92 -7.53
CA ARG A 112 8.51 9.88 -8.70
C ARG A 112 9.06 8.94 -9.77
N GLU A 113 10.32 9.11 -10.16
CA GLU A 113 10.95 8.29 -11.19
C GLU A 113 10.98 6.80 -10.82
N ARG A 114 11.17 6.50 -9.53
CA ARG A 114 11.15 5.11 -9.06
C ARG A 114 9.76 4.52 -9.05
N TYR A 115 8.75 5.28 -8.62
CA TYR A 115 7.35 4.89 -8.74
C TYR A 115 6.97 4.61 -10.19
N GLU A 116 7.26 5.52 -11.11
CA GLU A 116 6.88 5.36 -12.53
C GLU A 116 7.53 4.14 -13.17
N ARG A 117 8.79 3.83 -12.82
CA ARG A 117 9.47 2.61 -13.28
C ARG A 117 8.89 1.33 -12.67
N ALA A 118 8.47 1.36 -11.42
CA ALA A 118 7.94 0.20 -10.71
C ALA A 118 6.46 -0.08 -11.04
N ARG A 119 5.71 0.95 -11.42
CA ARG A 119 4.26 0.89 -11.63
C ARG A 119 3.82 -0.17 -12.65
N PRO A 120 4.47 -0.33 -13.83
CA PRO A 120 4.09 -1.38 -14.78
C PRO A 120 4.19 -2.79 -14.17
N LEU A 121 5.27 -3.09 -13.44
CA LEU A 121 5.45 -4.39 -12.78
C LEU A 121 4.39 -4.60 -11.70
N HIS A 122 4.11 -3.58 -10.87
CA HIS A 122 3.05 -3.66 -9.88
C HIS A 122 1.70 -4.03 -10.51
N ARG A 123 1.32 -3.38 -11.62
CA ARG A 123 0.07 -3.70 -12.34
C ARG A 123 0.08 -5.10 -12.96
N GLU A 124 1.21 -5.53 -13.50
CA GLU A 124 1.37 -6.88 -14.04
C GLU A 124 1.17 -7.95 -12.95
N VAL A 125 1.82 -7.79 -11.80
CA VAL A 125 1.71 -8.71 -10.66
C VAL A 125 0.27 -8.76 -10.15
N LEU A 126 -0.38 -7.61 -9.99
CA LEU A 126 -1.79 -7.56 -9.61
C LEU A 126 -2.68 -8.31 -10.62
N ALA A 127 -2.53 -8.03 -11.91
CA ALA A 127 -3.33 -8.69 -12.94
C ALA A 127 -3.11 -10.21 -12.97
N ARG A 128 -1.86 -10.65 -12.81
CA ARG A 128 -1.49 -12.08 -12.82
C ARG A 128 -1.97 -12.83 -11.57
N VAL A 129 -1.78 -12.25 -10.38
CA VAL A 129 -2.01 -12.94 -9.11
C VAL A 129 -3.45 -12.76 -8.62
N LEU A 130 -4.02 -11.56 -8.71
CA LEU A 130 -5.43 -11.33 -8.36
C LEU A 130 -6.40 -11.72 -9.47
N GLY A 131 -6.04 -11.45 -10.73
CA GLY A 131 -6.89 -11.72 -11.89
C GLY A 131 -7.02 -13.21 -12.24
N GLY A 132 -6.10 -14.05 -11.78
CA GLY A 132 -6.17 -15.51 -11.92
C GLY A 132 -7.15 -16.21 -10.96
N ALA A 133 -7.75 -15.48 -10.01
CA ALA A 133 -8.60 -16.05 -8.96
C ALA A 133 -10.11 -15.83 -9.18
N THR A 134 -10.55 -15.77 -10.45
CA THR A 134 -11.97 -15.97 -10.79
C THR A 134 -12.24 -17.45 -11.07
N VAL A 135 -12.23 -18.26 -10.02
CA VAL A 135 -12.84 -19.60 -9.98
C VAL A 135 -13.33 -19.75 -8.55
N GLY A 136 -14.60 -19.90 -8.19
CA GLY A 136 -15.88 -20.02 -8.85
C GLY A 136 -16.87 -20.31 -7.72
N SER A 137 -18.01 -19.63 -7.68
CA SER A 137 -19.16 -20.06 -6.87
C SER A 137 -20.32 -20.27 -7.83
N GLY A 138 -20.35 -21.48 -8.38
CA GLY A 138 -21.57 -22.12 -8.86
C GLY A 138 -22.13 -22.99 -7.74
#